data_AF-A0A4R3X886-F1
#
_entry.id   AF-A0A4R3X886-F1
#
_cell.length_a   1.000
_cell.length_b   1.000
_cell.length_c   1.000
_cell.angle_alpha   90.00
_cell.angle_beta   90.00
_cell.angle_gamma   90.00
#
_symmetry.space_group_name_H-M   'P 1'
#
loop_
_entity.id
_entity.type
_entity.pdbx_description
1 polymer ?
#
loop_
_entity_poly.entity_id
_entity_poly.type
_entity_poly.pdbx_seq_one_letter_code
_entity_poly.pdbx_strand_id
1 'polypeptide(L)'
;MMSHDFEIQLCEPAPFLYFENGQMAVTDGASVWLVIVTCEAMKATARPPEMSLRRLVRFVEYYRDLAAAAIRRGEDVDGKVWVTEATVLSSPPSSEVHKELISSGRRPPSGIPQEPADASHGA
;
A
#
# COMPACT_ATOMS: atom_id res chain seq x y z
N MET A 1 -31.08 0.24 16.36
CA MET A 1 -30.58 -0.75 15.39
C MET A 1 -29.10 -0.48 15.26
N MET A 2 -28.25 -1.28 15.89
CA MET A 2 -26.79 -1.08 15.84
C MET A 2 -26.31 -1.48 14.46
N SER A 3 -25.99 -0.50 13.62
CA SER A 3 -25.11 -0.69 12.47
C SER A 3 -23.78 -1.19 13.02
N HIS A 4 -23.61 -2.52 13.02
CA HIS A 4 -22.28 -3.09 13.17
C HIS A 4 -21.57 -2.74 11.87
N ASP A 5 -20.81 -1.66 11.89
CA ASP A 5 -19.75 -1.47 10.92
C ASP A 5 -18.77 -2.62 11.17
N PHE A 6 -19.00 -3.75 10.48
CA PHE A 6 -18.14 -4.93 10.53
C PHE A 6 -16.83 -4.56 9.86
N GLU A 7 -15.95 -3.93 10.63
CA GLU A 7 -14.62 -3.58 10.19
C GLU A 7 -13.83 -4.87 10.01
N ILE A 8 -13.46 -5.15 8.76
CA ILE A 8 -12.62 -6.29 8.43
C ILE A 8 -11.20 -5.99 8.88
N GLN A 9 -10.64 -6.85 9.72
CA GLN A 9 -9.32 -6.74 10.31
C GLN A 9 -8.37 -7.80 9.72
N LEU A 10 -7.09 -7.49 9.67
CA LEU A 10 -6.04 -8.43 9.28
C LEU A 10 -5.72 -9.36 10.45
N CYS A 11 -5.64 -10.66 10.20
CA CYS A 11 -5.24 -11.66 11.18
C CYS A 11 -3.72 -11.89 11.18
N GLU A 12 -3.21 -12.41 12.29
CA GLU A 12 -1.93 -13.13 12.32
C GLU A 12 -2.12 -14.57 11.79
N PRO A 13 -1.11 -15.18 11.13
CA PRO A 13 0.20 -14.61 10.84
C PRO A 13 0.17 -13.54 9.75
N ALA A 14 1.19 -12.68 9.74
CA ALA A 14 1.43 -11.72 8.67
C ALA A 14 1.35 -12.35 7.26
N PRO A 15 1.02 -11.54 6.23
CA PRO A 15 0.87 -12.02 4.85
C PRO A 15 2.11 -12.80 4.37
N PHE A 16 1.90 -13.80 3.52
CA PHE A 16 2.98 -14.64 2.98
C PHE A 16 2.74 -14.97 1.51
N LEU A 17 3.77 -15.46 0.83
CA LEU A 17 3.66 -15.99 -0.53
C LEU A 17 3.51 -17.50 -0.49
N TYR A 18 2.60 -18.02 -1.31
CA TYR A 18 2.48 -19.45 -1.59
C TYR A 18 2.44 -19.65 -3.10
N PHE A 19 3.48 -20.31 -3.63
CA PHE A 19 3.83 -20.26 -5.04
C PHE A 19 3.96 -18.80 -5.51
N GLU A 20 3.14 -18.38 -6.47
CA GLU A 20 3.17 -17.02 -7.04
C GLU A 20 2.11 -16.09 -6.45
N ASN A 21 1.25 -16.60 -5.56
CA ASN A 21 0.13 -15.85 -4.99
C ASN A 21 0.45 -15.36 -3.58
N GLY A 22 -0.07 -14.19 -3.25
CA GLY A 22 -0.08 -13.67 -1.89
C GLY A 22 -1.25 -14.24 -1.11
N GLN A 23 -1.03 -14.52 0.17
CA GLN A 23 -2.06 -14.99 1.09
C GLN A 23 -2.07 -14.13 2.36
N MET A 24 -3.26 -13.80 2.82
CA MET A 24 -3.49 -13.17 4.12
C MET A 24 -4.85 -13.60 4.68
N ALA A 25 -4.97 -13.67 5.99
CA ALA A 25 -6.24 -13.95 6.64
C ALA A 25 -6.89 -12.65 7.12
N VAL A 26 -8.21 -12.55 7.01
CA VAL A 26 -8.99 -11.41 7.52
C VAL A 26 -10.20 -11.89 8.33
N THR A 27 -10.71 -11.05 9.23
CA THR A 27 -11.85 -11.38 10.10
C THR A 27 -12.73 -10.17 10.37
N ASP A 28 -14.02 -10.40 10.61
CA ASP A 28 -14.96 -9.43 11.17
C ASP A 28 -15.20 -9.65 12.68
N GLY A 29 -14.43 -10.56 13.30
CA GLY A 29 -14.59 -11.02 14.68
C GLY A 29 -15.51 -12.23 14.85
N ALA A 30 -16.33 -12.57 13.85
CA ALA A 30 -17.21 -13.74 13.87
C ALA A 30 -16.74 -14.86 12.93
N SER A 31 -16.24 -14.49 11.75
CA SER A 31 -15.74 -15.41 10.72
C SER A 31 -14.33 -15.04 10.30
N VAL A 32 -13.63 -16.00 9.69
CA VAL A 32 -12.28 -15.81 9.15
C VAL A 32 -12.28 -16.22 7.69
N TRP A 33 -11.70 -15.37 6.85
CA TRP A 33 -11.53 -15.62 5.42
C TRP A 33 -10.06 -15.65 5.03
N LEU A 34 -9.72 -16.54 4.11
CA LEU A 34 -8.43 -16.54 3.43
C LEU A 34 -8.54 -15.66 2.17
N VAL A 35 -7.80 -14.57 2.14
CA VAL A 35 -7.65 -13.71 0.97
C VAL A 35 -6.48 -14.21 0.14
N ILE A 36 -6.75 -14.52 -1.13
CA ILE A 36 -5.74 -14.98 -2.10
C ILE A 36 -5.58 -13.88 -3.15
N VAL A 37 -4.42 -13.22 -3.13
CA VAL A 37 -4.04 -12.19 -4.09
C VAL A 37 -3.25 -12.83 -5.21
N THR A 38 -3.75 -12.78 -6.45
CA THR A 38 -3.06 -13.45 -7.56
C THR A 38 -1.74 -12.76 -7.93
N CYS A 39 -0.84 -13.50 -8.57
CA CYS A 39 0.40 -12.97 -9.14
C CYS A 39 0.17 -11.74 -10.03
N GLU A 40 -0.85 -11.81 -10.89
CA GLU A 40 -1.27 -10.75 -11.79
C GLU A 40 -1.82 -9.55 -11.03
N ALA A 41 -2.61 -9.77 -9.97
CA ALA A 41 -3.10 -8.71 -9.11
C ALA A 41 -1.95 -7.93 -8.45
N MET A 42 -0.94 -8.62 -7.92
CA MET A 42 0.25 -7.98 -7.33
C MET A 42 1.02 -7.16 -8.37
N LYS A 43 1.21 -7.70 -9.58
CA LYS A 43 1.87 -7.01 -10.69
C LYS A 43 1.08 -5.79 -11.17
N ALA A 44 -0.24 -5.86 -11.18
CA ALA A 44 -1.13 -4.77 -11.61
C ALA A 44 -1.27 -3.65 -10.58
N THR A 45 -0.98 -3.94 -9.30
CA THR A 45 -1.21 -3.00 -8.19
C THR A 45 -0.38 -1.72 -8.30
N ALA A 46 0.86 -1.80 -8.77
CA ALA A 46 1.72 -0.64 -8.92
C ALA A 46 2.89 -0.88 -9.88
N ARG A 47 3.53 0.21 -10.34
CA ARG A 47 4.74 0.14 -11.18
C ARG A 47 6.02 0.23 -10.34
N PRO A 48 7.12 -0.44 -10.74
CA PRO A 48 7.16 -1.48 -11.78
C PRO A 48 6.38 -2.73 -11.33
N PRO A 49 5.90 -3.56 -12.29
CA PRO A 49 5.19 -4.79 -11.97
C PRO A 49 6.07 -5.74 -11.18
N GLU A 50 5.63 -6.14 -9.99
CA GLU A 50 6.41 -7.00 -9.09
C GLU A 50 5.50 -8.00 -8.37
N MET A 51 5.93 -9.25 -8.33
CA MET A 51 5.38 -10.28 -7.43
C MET A 51 6.40 -10.49 -6.31
N SER A 52 6.15 -9.87 -5.16
CA SER A 52 7.05 -9.97 -4.01
C SER A 52 6.30 -9.84 -2.70
N LEU A 53 6.82 -10.46 -1.64
CA LEU A 53 6.26 -10.32 -0.31
C LEU A 53 6.25 -8.84 0.14
N ARG A 54 7.27 -8.07 -0.24
CA ARG A 54 7.32 -6.63 0.02
C ARG A 54 6.16 -5.88 -0.64
N ARG A 55 5.79 -6.24 -1.87
CA ARG A 55 4.61 -5.68 -2.57
C ARG A 55 3.33 -6.03 -1.81
N LEU A 56 3.17 -7.30 -1.44
CA LEU A 56 2.01 -7.79 -0.70
C LEU A 56 1.81 -7.05 0.62
N VAL A 57 2.86 -6.96 1.44
CA VAL A 57 2.83 -6.27 2.74
C VAL A 57 2.60 -4.78 2.57
N ARG A 58 3.22 -4.14 1.56
CA ARG A 58 3.05 -2.69 1.33
C ARG A 58 1.61 -2.31 0.98
N PHE A 59 0.88 -3.20 0.31
CA PHE A 59 -0.49 -2.96 -0.14
C PHE A 59 -1.51 -3.83 0.61
N VAL A 60 -1.16 -4.29 1.82
CA VAL A 60 -2.02 -5.19 2.62
C VAL A 60 -3.38 -4.59 2.93
N GLU A 61 -3.42 -3.32 3.32
CA GLU A 61 -4.68 -2.62 3.63
C GLU A 61 -5.54 -2.46 2.38
N TYR A 62 -4.93 -2.16 1.23
CA TYR A 62 -5.64 -2.12 -0.05
C TYR A 62 -6.29 -3.47 -0.38
N TYR A 63 -5.56 -4.58 -0.27
CA TYR A 63 -6.13 -5.91 -0.52
C TYR A 63 -7.19 -6.31 0.51
N ARG A 64 -7.01 -5.91 1.78
CA ARG A 64 -8.03 -6.07 2.84
C ARG A 64 -9.31 -5.34 2.47
N ASP A 65 -9.23 -4.10 1.97
CA ASP A 65 -10.40 -3.31 1.61
C ASP A 65 -11.13 -3.89 0.40
N LEU A 66 -10.40 -4.40 -0.59
CA LEU A 66 -10.96 -5.16 -1.71
C LEU A 66 -11.68 -6.43 -1.21
N ALA A 67 -11.04 -7.17 -0.32
CA ALA A 67 -11.62 -8.37 0.28
C ALA A 67 -12.87 -8.04 1.09
N ALA A 68 -12.85 -6.97 1.88
CA ALA A 68 -14.00 -6.50 2.65
C ALA A 68 -15.18 -6.14 1.75
N ALA A 69 -14.91 -5.49 0.61
CA ALA A 69 -15.94 -5.19 -0.37
C ALA A 69 -16.53 -6.46 -1.00
N ALA A 70 -15.70 -7.46 -1.31
CA ALA A 70 -16.14 -8.75 -1.84
C ALA A 70 -16.98 -9.55 -0.81
N ILE A 71 -16.53 -9.61 0.45
CA ILE A 71 -17.26 -10.26 1.56
C ILE A 71 -18.64 -9.63 1.75
N ARG A 72 -18.73 -8.29 1.75
CA ARG A 72 -20.03 -7.59 1.84
C ARG A 72 -20.98 -7.90 0.68
N ARG A 73 -20.47 -8.31 -0.48
CA ARG A 73 -21.26 -8.74 -1.63
C ARG A 73 -21.58 -10.24 -1.61
N GLY A 74 -21.06 -11.00 -0.65
CA GLY A 74 -21.20 -12.46 -0.59
C GLY A 74 -20.42 -13.19 -1.67
N GLU A 75 -19.28 -12.64 -2.10
CA GLU A 75 -18.43 -13.20 -3.15
C GLU A 75 -17.36 -14.18 -2.61
N ASP A 76 -17.38 -14.50 -1.32
CA ASP A 76 -16.51 -15.53 -0.77
C ASP A 76 -17.01 -16.93 -1.16
N VAL A 77 -16.06 -17.83 -1.42
CA VAL A 77 -16.33 -19.22 -1.77
C VAL A 77 -15.54 -20.11 -0.82
N ASP A 78 -16.24 -20.88 0.02
CA ASP A 78 -15.61 -21.80 0.97
C ASP A 78 -14.58 -21.08 1.88
N GLY A 79 -14.99 -19.92 2.42
CA GLY A 79 -14.14 -19.09 3.28
C GLY A 79 -12.95 -18.45 2.56
N LYS A 80 -12.92 -18.44 1.22
CA LYS A 80 -11.85 -17.85 0.41
C LYS A 80 -12.36 -16.67 -0.38
N VAL A 81 -11.53 -15.63 -0.46
CA VAL A 81 -11.78 -14.42 -1.25
C VAL A 81 -10.65 -14.25 -2.25
N TRP A 82 -10.99 -14.11 -3.53
CA TRP A 82 -10.01 -13.94 -4.60
C TRP A 82 -9.85 -12.47 -4.97
N VAL A 83 -8.63 -11.95 -4.84
CA VAL A 83 -8.24 -10.65 -5.39
C VAL A 83 -7.49 -10.90 -6.68
N THR A 84 -8.17 -10.66 -7.79
CA THR A 84 -7.65 -10.88 -9.16
C THR A 84 -7.14 -9.59 -9.77
N GLU A 85 -6.40 -9.68 -10.87
CA GLU A 85 -6.01 -8.51 -11.66
C GLU A 85 -7.22 -7.66 -12.06
N ALA A 86 -8.32 -8.30 -12.50
CA ALA A 86 -9.54 -7.60 -12.86
C ALA A 86 -10.13 -6.82 -11.66
N THR A 87 -10.07 -7.39 -10.45
CA THR A 87 -10.49 -6.71 -9.22
C THR A 87 -9.64 -5.47 -8.95
N VAL A 88 -8.32 -5.57 -9.13
CA VAL A 88 -7.38 -4.45 -8.95
C VAL A 88 -7.63 -3.35 -9.99
N LEU A 89 -7.79 -3.72 -11.27
CA LEU A 89 -7.98 -2.78 -12.38
C LEU A 89 -9.35 -2.09 -12.40
N SER A 90 -10.39 -2.73 -11.85
CA SER A 90 -11.73 -2.13 -11.75
C SER A 90 -11.94 -1.30 -10.48
N SER A 91 -11.00 -1.38 -9.53
CA SER A 91 -11.07 -0.62 -8.28
C SER A 91 -10.35 0.72 -8.42
N PRO A 92 -10.89 1.81 -7.85
CA PRO A 92 -10.18 3.08 -7.82
C PRO A 92 -8.83 2.88 -7.12
N PRO A 93 -7.74 3.51 -7.62
CA PRO A 93 -6.44 3.40 -6.97
C PRO A 93 -6.56 3.91 -5.53
N SER A 94 -6.00 3.16 -4.57
CA SER A 94 -5.91 3.56 -3.17
C SER A 94 -5.27 4.94 -3.11
N SER A 95 -6.09 5.97 -2.96
CA SER A 95 -5.68 7.37 -3.03
C SER A 95 -5.07 7.81 -1.72
N GLU A 96 -4.14 7.04 -1.17
CA GLU A 96 -3.41 7.34 0.05
C GLU A 96 -2.14 6.49 0.05
N VAL A 97 -1.10 6.97 -0.65
CA VAL A 97 0.32 6.77 -0.33
C VAL A 97 1.12 7.57 -1.39
N HIS A 98 1.61 8.74 -0.95
CA HIS A 98 2.48 9.73 -1.65
C HIS A 98 1.86 10.72 -2.64
N LYS A 99 1.05 11.66 -2.12
CA LYS A 99 1.04 13.05 -2.62
C LYS A 99 1.98 14.00 -1.85
N GLU A 100 2.80 13.48 -0.95
CA GLU A 100 3.75 14.26 -0.15
C GLU A 100 5.17 13.72 -0.33
N LEU A 101 5.87 14.22 -1.35
CA LEU A 101 7.35 14.30 -1.45
C LEU A 101 7.83 15.04 -2.73
N ILE A 102 6.98 15.87 -3.36
CA ILE A 102 7.42 16.86 -4.35
C ILE A 102 7.10 18.26 -3.83
N SER A 103 7.59 18.57 -2.62
CA SER A 103 7.65 19.93 -2.08
C SER A 103 8.78 20.04 -1.07
N SER A 104 10.01 19.89 -1.55
CA SER A 104 11.21 20.34 -0.82
C SER A 104 12.34 20.63 -1.81
N GLY A 105 12.03 21.38 -2.86
CA GLY A 105 13.02 22.16 -3.58
C GLY A 105 13.30 23.46 -2.83
N ARG A 106 13.86 23.39 -1.61
CA ARG A 106 14.43 24.58 -0.98
C ARG A 106 15.73 24.92 -1.71
N ARG A 107 15.65 25.86 -2.66
CA ARG A 107 16.82 26.65 -3.05
C ARG A 107 17.35 27.36 -1.79
N PRO A 108 18.65 27.32 -1.50
CA PRO A 108 19.21 28.23 -0.51
C PRO A 108 19.13 29.67 -1.05
N PRO A 109 18.88 30.68 -0.21
CA PRO A 109 18.95 32.07 -0.62
C PRO A 109 20.41 32.42 -0.93
N SER A 110 20.68 32.73 -2.19
CA SER A 110 21.92 33.37 -2.62
C SER A 110 21.95 34.80 -2.07
N GLY A 111 22.90 35.11 -1.20
CA GLY A 111 23.24 36.51 -0.91
C GLY A 111 24.04 36.72 0.37
N ILE A 112 25.38 36.73 0.25
CA ILE A 112 26.27 37.68 0.96
C ILE A 112 27.51 37.91 0.06
N PRO A 113 27.80 39.13 -0.42
CA PRO A 113 29.12 39.48 -0.94
C PRO A 113 30.11 39.59 0.24
N GLN A 114 31.19 38.82 0.23
CA GLN A 114 32.30 39.02 1.16
C GLN A 114 33.12 40.25 0.74
N GLU A 115 33.20 41.21 1.65
CA GLU A 115 34.13 42.33 1.65
C GLU A 115 35.58 41.82 1.79
N PRO A 116 36.55 42.27 0.98
CA PRO A 116 37.93 41.84 1.11
C PRO A 116 38.63 42.57 2.26
N ALA A 117 39.16 41.81 3.21
CA ALA A 117 40.01 42.30 4.28
C ALA A 117 41.34 42.81 3.73
N ASP A 118 41.71 44.02 4.17
CA ASP A 118 43.04 44.62 4.02
C ASP A 118 44.14 43.66 4.48
N ALA A 119 45.09 43.38 3.58
CA ALA A 119 46.40 42.85 3.92
C ALA A 119 47.42 43.97 3.71
N SER A 120 47.85 44.59 4.79
CA SER A 120 49.05 45.43 4.84
C SER A 120 50.17 44.68 5.55
N HIS A 121 51.40 45.00 5.15
CA HIS A 121 52.74 44.52 5.57
C HIS A 121 53.30 43.44 4.63
N GLY A 122 54.46 43.61 3.99
CA GLY A 122 55.49 44.65 4.07
C GLY A 122 56.79 44.07 3.50
N ALA A 123 57.58 44.90 2.84
CA ALA A 123 59.02 44.73 2.64
C ALA A 123 59.62 46.13 2.48
#